data_AF-A0AAD7LF29-F1
#
_entry.id   AF-A0AAD7LF29-F1
#
_cell.length_a   1.000
_cell.length_b   1.000
_cell.length_c   1.000
_cell.angle_alpha   90.00
_cell.angle_beta   90.00
_cell.angle_gamma   90.00
#
_symmetry.space_group_name_H-M   'P 1'
#
loop_
_entity.id
_entity.type
_entity.pdbx_description
1 polymer ?
#
loop_
_entity_poly.entity_id
_entity_poly.type
_entity_poly.pdbx_seq_one_letter_code
_entity_poly.pdbx_strand_id
1 'polypeptide(L)'
;MSVNDIVTSGAKPLFFLDYFATGRLDVDTAEKVIKGIVDGCQRSDCVLLGGETAEMPGLYKDGEYDLSGCAVGIVKKDPVIDGKNIVAGEVLIGLPSSGVHSNGFSLVRRLLREQRLYENQISGLSLKDQFPGGHVTIGEALMAPTVIYVKQVLDLISKGGVKGIAYITGGGFTDNIPRVFPEGLGAVIDKDYWEIPMVFKWITRWKDRRV
;
A
#
# COMPACT_ATOMS: atom_id res chain seq x y z
N MET A 1 -0.22 4.84 -3.31
CA MET A 1 -0.03 3.73 -4.26
C MET A 1 0.67 4.22 -5.52
N SER A 2 -0.02 4.96 -6.39
CA SER A 2 0.49 5.33 -7.73
C SER A 2 1.88 6.00 -7.73
N VAL A 3 2.14 6.91 -6.79
CA VAL A 3 3.45 7.59 -6.70
C VAL A 3 4.60 6.67 -6.26
N ASN A 4 4.31 5.62 -5.48
CA ASN A 4 5.31 4.62 -5.11
C ASN A 4 5.63 3.69 -6.28
N ASP A 5 4.64 3.38 -7.14
CA ASP A 5 4.89 2.62 -8.37
C ASP A 5 5.79 3.43 -9.32
N ILE A 6 5.51 4.72 -9.51
CA ILE A 6 6.29 5.57 -10.42
C ILE A 6 7.74 5.70 -9.95
N VAL A 7 7.97 5.91 -8.65
CA VAL A 7 9.33 6.13 -8.13
C VAL A 7 10.21 4.87 -8.25
N THR A 8 9.64 3.68 -8.48
CA THR A 8 10.44 2.46 -8.75
C THR A 8 11.33 2.58 -9.99
N SER A 9 10.93 3.41 -10.95
CA SER A 9 11.72 3.73 -12.16
C SER A 9 12.74 4.85 -11.96
N GLY A 10 12.79 5.45 -10.76
CA GLY A 10 13.52 6.68 -10.47
C GLY A 10 12.83 7.97 -10.93
N ALA A 11 11.57 7.88 -11.38
CA ALA A 11 10.80 9.04 -11.76
C ALA A 11 10.35 9.88 -10.57
N LYS A 12 10.49 11.21 -10.71
CA LYS A 12 9.94 12.19 -9.78
C LYS A 12 8.47 12.45 -10.15
N PRO A 13 7.51 12.24 -9.23
CA PRO A 13 6.13 12.64 -9.44
C PRO A 13 5.99 14.15 -9.68
N LEU A 14 5.13 14.54 -10.63
CA LEU A 14 4.85 15.93 -10.96
C LEU A 14 3.45 16.32 -10.48
N PHE A 15 2.45 15.55 -10.89
CA PHE A 15 1.07 15.80 -10.52
C PHE A 15 0.25 14.52 -10.39
N PHE A 16 -0.87 14.66 -9.70
CA PHE A 16 -1.88 13.63 -9.47
C PHE A 16 -3.24 14.10 -9.98
N LEU A 17 -4.03 13.16 -10.49
CA LEU A 17 -5.43 13.35 -10.87
C LEU A 17 -6.27 12.30 -10.13
N ASP A 18 -7.37 12.69 -9.52
CA ASP A 18 -8.27 11.77 -8.83
C ASP A 18 -9.61 11.55 -9.57
N TYR A 19 -10.21 10.40 -9.33
CA TYR A 19 -11.57 10.08 -9.75
C TYR A 19 -12.32 9.44 -8.58
N PHE A 20 -13.35 10.12 -8.09
CA PHE A 20 -14.18 9.70 -6.98
C PHE A 20 -15.57 9.33 -7.50
N ALA A 21 -15.98 8.07 -7.32
CA ALA A 21 -17.31 7.62 -7.72
C ALA A 21 -18.08 7.08 -6.51
N THR A 22 -19.38 7.37 -6.42
CA THR A 22 -20.22 6.91 -5.31
C THR A 22 -21.67 6.71 -5.75
N GLY A 23 -22.47 5.98 -4.96
CA GLY A 23 -23.90 5.81 -5.25
C GLY A 23 -24.68 7.11 -5.06
N ARG A 24 -24.35 7.84 -3.99
CA ARG A 24 -24.92 9.14 -3.65
C ARG A 24 -23.85 9.99 -2.98
N LEU A 25 -23.66 11.22 -3.44
CA LEU A 25 -22.64 12.11 -2.94
C LEU A 25 -22.97 12.56 -1.51
N ASP A 26 -22.10 12.18 -0.58
CA ASP A 26 -21.98 12.77 0.74
C ASP A 26 -20.78 13.72 0.72
N VAL A 27 -21.07 15.02 0.80
CA VAL A 27 -20.06 16.09 0.71
C VAL A 27 -19.04 16.00 1.85
N ASP A 28 -19.47 15.65 3.06
CA ASP A 28 -18.58 15.55 4.22
C ASP A 28 -17.59 14.38 4.08
N THR A 29 -18.05 13.30 3.45
CA THR A 29 -17.20 12.14 3.15
C THR A 29 -16.23 12.47 2.01
N ALA A 30 -16.72 13.08 0.92
CA ALA A 30 -15.90 13.48 -0.21
C ALA A 30 -14.79 14.47 0.20
N GLU A 31 -15.09 15.45 1.04
CA GLU A 31 -14.10 16.43 1.53
C GLU A 31 -12.97 15.73 2.30
N LYS A 32 -13.29 14.78 3.18
CA LYS A 32 -12.28 14.01 3.94
C LYS A 32 -11.40 13.18 3.01
N VAL A 33 -11.97 12.57 1.97
CA VAL A 33 -11.23 11.79 0.98
C VAL A 33 -10.29 12.70 0.20
N ILE A 34 -10.78 13.82 -0.33
CA ILE A 34 -9.98 14.79 -1.08
C ILE A 34 -8.85 15.34 -0.21
N LYS A 35 -9.12 15.66 1.05
CA LYS A 35 -8.08 16.08 2.01
C LYS A 35 -6.96 15.03 2.14
N GLY A 36 -7.31 13.76 2.26
CA GLY A 36 -6.34 12.67 2.28
C GLY A 36 -5.50 12.56 0.99
N ILE A 37 -6.10 12.84 -0.16
CA ILE A 37 -5.40 12.89 -1.46
C ILE A 37 -4.43 14.07 -1.48
N VAL A 38 -4.84 15.25 -1.03
CA VAL A 38 -3.99 16.45 -0.92
C VAL A 38 -2.80 16.19 0.00
N ASP A 39 -3.04 15.61 1.18
CA ASP A 39 -1.97 15.23 2.13
C ASP A 39 -1.01 14.22 1.49
N GLY A 40 -1.53 13.27 0.71
CA GLY A 40 -0.75 12.34 -0.08
C GLY A 40 0.16 13.04 -1.09
N CYS A 41 -0.40 13.97 -1.87
CA CYS A 41 0.32 14.74 -2.88
C CYS A 41 1.47 15.55 -2.27
N GLN A 42 1.21 16.23 -1.14
CA GLN A 42 2.22 16.98 -0.38
C GLN A 42 3.36 16.08 0.10
N ARG A 43 3.05 14.88 0.61
CA ARG A 43 4.06 13.90 1.04
C ARG A 43 4.89 13.35 -0.12
N SER A 44 4.38 13.37 -1.34
CA SER A 44 5.10 12.94 -2.55
C SER A 44 5.77 14.07 -3.34
N ASP A 45 5.73 15.32 -2.86
CA ASP A 45 6.18 16.49 -3.63
C ASP A 45 5.55 16.59 -5.04
N CYS A 46 4.27 16.21 -5.16
CA CYS A 46 3.49 16.44 -6.38
C CYS A 46 2.28 17.33 -6.09
N VAL A 47 1.69 17.87 -7.15
CA VAL A 47 0.52 18.73 -7.08
C VAL A 47 -0.74 17.93 -7.43
N LEU A 48 -1.83 18.13 -6.69
CA LEU A 48 -3.14 17.68 -7.16
C LEU A 48 -3.60 18.61 -8.28
N LEU A 49 -3.56 18.14 -9.53
CA LEU A 49 -3.86 18.97 -10.69
C LEU A 49 -5.37 19.17 -10.89
N GLY A 50 -6.16 18.19 -10.46
CA GLY A 50 -7.61 18.19 -10.56
C GLY A 50 -8.15 16.78 -10.34
N GLY A 51 -9.46 16.66 -10.45
CA GLY A 51 -10.14 15.39 -10.34
C GLY A 51 -11.54 15.45 -10.91
N GLU A 52 -12.24 14.34 -10.84
CA GLU A 52 -13.63 14.21 -11.30
C GLU A 52 -14.46 13.47 -10.25
N THR A 53 -15.73 13.86 -10.11
CA THR A 53 -16.67 13.27 -9.16
C THR A 53 -17.89 12.72 -9.91
N ALA A 54 -18.24 11.46 -9.66
CA ALA A 54 -19.37 10.79 -10.32
C ALA A 54 -20.37 10.20 -9.31
N GLU A 55 -21.65 10.50 -9.52
CA GLU A 55 -22.76 9.84 -8.81
C GLU A 55 -23.38 8.75 -9.71
N MET A 56 -23.32 7.50 -9.26
CA MET A 56 -23.74 6.32 -10.01
C MET A 56 -24.59 5.38 -9.12
N PRO A 57 -25.82 5.79 -8.73
CA PRO A 57 -26.69 5.03 -7.80
C PRO A 57 -27.10 3.64 -8.30
N GLY A 58 -27.05 3.42 -9.62
CA GLY A 58 -27.30 2.09 -10.21
C GLY A 58 -26.11 1.13 -10.11
N LEU A 59 -24.91 1.61 -9.75
CA LEU A 59 -23.68 0.83 -9.69
C LEU A 59 -23.19 0.62 -8.25
N TYR A 60 -23.14 1.68 -7.45
CA TYR A 60 -22.67 1.65 -6.07
C TYR A 60 -23.83 1.73 -5.09
N LYS A 61 -23.75 0.97 -3.98
CA LYS A 61 -24.77 1.05 -2.92
C LYS A 61 -24.61 2.33 -2.10
N ASP A 62 -25.64 2.66 -1.34
CA ASP A 62 -25.61 3.76 -0.37
C ASP A 62 -24.43 3.60 0.59
N GLY A 63 -23.61 4.65 0.70
CA GLY A 63 -22.41 4.71 1.53
C GLY A 63 -21.17 4.02 0.93
N GLU A 64 -21.28 3.38 -0.24
CA GLU A 64 -20.12 2.85 -0.97
C GLU A 64 -19.57 3.92 -1.93
N TYR A 65 -18.25 3.99 -2.01
CA TYR A 65 -17.54 4.80 -3.00
C TYR A 65 -16.29 4.06 -3.49
N ASP A 66 -15.83 4.47 -4.66
CA ASP A 66 -14.61 4.00 -5.30
C ASP A 66 -13.70 5.19 -5.58
N LEU A 67 -12.40 4.95 -5.44
CA LEU A 67 -11.38 5.95 -5.65
C LEU A 67 -10.33 5.40 -6.59
N SER A 68 -10.18 6.08 -7.73
CA SER A 68 -9.06 5.87 -8.64
C SER A 68 -8.20 7.12 -8.69
N GLY A 69 -6.94 6.95 -9.10
CA GLY A 69 -6.05 8.07 -9.25
C GLY A 69 -4.87 7.79 -10.17
N CYS A 70 -4.54 8.80 -10.96
CA CYS A 70 -3.47 8.78 -11.94
C CYS A 70 -2.35 9.71 -11.48
N ALA A 71 -1.13 9.18 -11.43
CA ALA A 71 0.05 9.99 -11.16
C ALA A 71 0.88 10.10 -12.45
N VAL A 72 1.43 11.28 -12.69
CA VAL A 72 2.38 11.51 -13.79
C VAL A 72 3.71 11.93 -13.19
N GLY A 73 4.79 11.30 -13.65
CA GLY A 73 6.14 11.60 -13.20
C GLY A 73 7.10 11.75 -14.38
N ILE A 74 8.30 12.25 -14.08
CA ILE A 74 9.37 12.46 -15.05
C ILE A 74 10.67 11.84 -14.59
N VAL A 75 11.41 11.25 -15.53
CA VAL A 75 12.75 10.70 -15.31
C VAL A 75 13.60 11.03 -16.53
N LYS A 76 14.90 11.27 -16.34
CA LYS A 76 15.83 11.33 -17.47
C LYS A 76 16.01 9.93 -18.04
N LYS A 77 16.21 9.80 -19.35
CA LYS A 77 16.36 8.49 -20.02
C LYS A 77 17.53 7.66 -19.48
N ASP A 78 18.67 8.29 -19.22
CA ASP A 78 19.90 7.59 -18.84
C ASP A 78 19.87 7.00 -17.42
N PRO A 79 19.35 7.69 -16.38
CA PRO A 79 19.26 7.15 -15.02
C PRO A 79 17.95 6.37 -14.75
N VAL A 80 17.24 5.86 -15.76
CA VAL A 80 16.09 4.99 -15.50
C VAL A 80 16.55 3.74 -14.76
N ILE A 81 15.88 3.46 -13.64
CA ILE A 81 16.13 2.26 -12.85
C ILE A 81 15.26 1.14 -13.38
N ASP A 82 15.88 0.10 -13.94
CA ASP A 82 15.21 -1.01 -14.61
C ASP A 82 15.67 -2.39 -14.14
N GLY A 83 16.57 -2.48 -13.15
CA GLY A 83 17.03 -3.75 -12.60
C GLY A 83 18.05 -4.53 -13.44
N LYS A 84 18.30 -4.14 -14.70
CA LYS A 84 19.10 -4.95 -15.64
C LYS A 84 20.57 -5.15 -15.22
N ASN A 85 21.08 -4.24 -14.39
CA ASN A 85 22.46 -4.23 -13.91
C ASN A 85 22.62 -4.92 -12.54
N ILE A 86 21.56 -5.51 -12.00
CA ILE A 86 21.63 -6.31 -10.78
C ILE A 86 22.46 -7.56 -11.05
N VAL A 87 23.32 -7.90 -10.11
CA VAL A 87 24.19 -9.08 -10.17
C VAL A 87 24.12 -9.87 -8.86
N ALA A 88 24.58 -11.12 -8.88
CA ALA A 88 24.68 -11.92 -7.67
C ALA A 88 25.63 -11.26 -6.64
N GLY A 89 25.29 -11.34 -5.36
CA GLY A 89 26.06 -10.75 -4.26
C GLY A 89 25.65 -9.32 -3.88
N GLU A 90 24.66 -8.74 -4.56
CA GLU A 90 24.09 -7.46 -4.15
C GLU A 90 23.18 -7.57 -2.92
N VAL A 91 23.00 -6.42 -2.25
CA VAL A 91 22.23 -6.31 -1.02
C VAL A 91 20.82 -5.81 -1.31
N LEU A 92 19.82 -6.47 -0.72
CA LEU A 92 18.44 -6.00 -0.69
C LEU A 92 18.22 -5.17 0.58
N ILE A 93 17.72 -3.95 0.40
CA ILE A 93 17.34 -3.06 1.50
C ILE A 93 15.82 -2.90 1.49
N GLY A 94 15.17 -3.23 2.61
CA GLY A 94 13.74 -3.06 2.80
C GLY A 94 13.41 -1.74 3.50
N LEU A 95 12.39 -1.03 3.02
CA LEU A 95 11.79 0.10 3.73
C LEU A 95 10.55 -0.40 4.49
N PRO A 96 10.38 -0.05 5.79
CA PRO A 96 9.29 -0.58 6.61
C PRO A 96 7.93 -0.10 6.11
N SER A 97 6.94 -1.00 6.14
CA SER A 97 5.54 -0.66 5.87
C SER A 97 4.85 -0.15 7.14
N SER A 98 3.72 0.55 6.98
CA SER A 98 2.83 0.94 8.09
C SER A 98 1.87 -0.17 8.49
N GLY A 99 1.95 -1.35 7.86
CA GLY A 99 0.97 -2.42 7.99
C GLY A 99 0.63 -3.03 6.63
N VAL A 100 -0.65 -3.32 6.41
CA VAL A 100 -1.18 -3.98 5.20
C VAL A 100 -1.18 -3.10 3.95
N HIS A 101 -0.93 -1.79 4.11
CA HIS A 101 -1.06 -0.78 3.05
C HIS A 101 -2.44 -0.84 2.40
N SER A 102 -2.55 -1.10 1.10
CA SER A 102 -3.82 -1.17 0.38
C SER A 102 -4.10 -2.54 -0.25
N ASN A 103 -3.38 -3.59 0.17
CA ASN A 103 -3.47 -4.93 -0.44
C ASN A 103 -3.89 -5.99 0.59
N GLY A 104 -4.58 -7.02 0.12
CA GLY A 104 -5.01 -8.15 0.98
C GLY A 104 -6.29 -7.92 1.79
N PHE A 105 -6.99 -6.79 1.61
CA PHE A 105 -8.23 -6.49 2.35
C PHE A 105 -9.36 -7.49 2.13
N SER A 106 -9.39 -8.20 0.99
CA SER A 106 -10.35 -9.30 0.79
C SER A 106 -10.14 -10.44 1.80
N LEU A 107 -8.89 -10.80 2.09
CA LEU A 107 -8.56 -11.79 3.12
C LEU A 107 -8.91 -11.25 4.52
N VAL A 108 -8.54 -10.00 4.81
CA VAL A 108 -8.83 -9.35 6.10
C VAL A 108 -10.33 -9.33 6.39
N ARG A 109 -11.14 -8.86 5.45
CA ARG A 109 -12.62 -8.83 5.59
C ARG A 109 -13.20 -10.23 5.79
N ARG A 110 -12.68 -11.23 5.06
CA ARG A 110 -13.09 -12.63 5.23
C ARG A 110 -12.80 -13.13 6.64
N LEU A 111 -11.59 -12.90 7.16
CA LEU A 111 -11.20 -13.28 8.52
C LEU A 111 -12.11 -12.63 9.57
N LEU A 112 -12.37 -11.33 9.45
CA LEU A 112 -13.27 -10.60 10.35
C LEU A 112 -14.71 -11.15 10.33
N ARG A 113 -15.21 -11.56 9.15
CA ARG A 113 -16.55 -12.14 9.01
C ARG A 113 -16.64 -13.55 9.59
N GLU A 114 -15.70 -14.43 9.27
CA GLU A 114 -15.73 -15.83 9.70
C GLU A 114 -15.55 -15.98 11.22
N GLN A 115 -14.80 -15.08 11.84
CA GLN A 115 -14.70 -15.00 13.30
C GLN A 115 -16.06 -14.79 13.98
N ARG A 116 -16.96 -14.01 13.38
CA ARG A 116 -18.33 -13.83 13.90
C ARG A 116 -19.17 -15.11 13.86
N LEU A 117 -18.80 -16.08 13.01
CA LEU A 117 -19.57 -17.29 12.79
C LEU A 117 -19.09 -18.49 13.64
N TYR A 118 -17.80 -18.56 13.97
CA TYR A 118 -17.21 -19.73 14.63
C TYR A 118 -17.52 -19.83 16.14
N GLU A 119 -17.73 -18.71 16.83
CA GLU A 119 -17.78 -18.72 18.31
C GLU A 119 -19.18 -18.87 18.92
N ASN A 120 -20.27 -18.97 18.13
CA ASN A 120 -21.68 -18.96 18.61
C ASN A 120 -21.99 -17.85 19.65
N GLN A 121 -21.10 -16.88 19.80
CA GLN A 121 -21.22 -15.66 20.57
C GLN A 121 -21.27 -14.51 19.58
N ILE A 122 -22.16 -13.55 19.83
CA ILE A 122 -22.26 -12.27 19.10
C ILE A 122 -21.10 -11.34 19.53
N SER A 123 -19.90 -11.89 19.73
CA SER A 123 -18.70 -11.14 20.14
C SER A 123 -17.50 -11.59 19.32
N GLY A 124 -17.66 -11.70 18.00
CA GLY A 124 -16.52 -11.79 17.09
C GLY A 124 -15.65 -10.53 17.17
N LEU A 125 -14.37 -10.65 16.81
CA LEU A 125 -13.39 -9.55 16.81
C LEU A 125 -13.99 -8.25 16.25
N SER A 126 -14.01 -7.24 17.10
CA SER A 126 -14.41 -5.89 16.77
C SER A 126 -13.20 -5.14 16.20
N LEU A 127 -13.44 -4.24 15.25
CA LEU A 127 -12.42 -3.27 14.83
C LEU A 127 -11.94 -2.39 15.99
N LYS A 128 -12.72 -2.32 17.08
CA LYS A 128 -12.38 -1.59 18.30
C LYS A 128 -11.52 -2.38 19.29
N ASP A 129 -11.30 -3.68 19.05
CA ASP A 129 -10.46 -4.49 19.93
C ASP A 129 -9.01 -4.05 19.79
N GLN A 130 -8.27 -4.03 20.90
CA GLN A 130 -6.85 -3.75 20.92
C GLN A 130 -6.04 -5.02 20.66
N PHE A 131 -4.86 -4.86 20.05
CA PHE A 131 -3.91 -5.97 20.00
C PHE A 131 -3.37 -6.29 21.40
N PRO A 132 -3.07 -7.56 21.70
CA PRO A 132 -2.43 -7.94 22.96
C PRO A 132 -1.13 -7.14 23.19
N GLY A 133 -1.08 -6.38 24.28
CA GLY A 133 0.09 -5.56 24.65
C GLY A 133 0.22 -4.22 23.92
N GLY A 134 -0.81 -3.78 23.17
CA GLY A 134 -0.80 -2.51 22.45
C GLY A 134 -1.95 -1.59 22.82
N HIS A 135 -1.80 -0.29 22.49
CA HIS A 135 -2.86 0.73 22.64
C HIS A 135 -3.63 1.00 21.34
N VAL A 136 -3.20 0.38 20.23
CA VAL A 136 -3.80 0.56 18.90
C VAL A 136 -4.85 -0.52 18.67
N THR A 137 -6.00 -0.11 18.14
CA THR A 137 -7.09 -1.01 17.77
C THR A 137 -6.81 -1.71 16.44
N ILE A 138 -7.48 -2.84 16.21
CA ILE A 138 -7.41 -3.57 14.93
C ILE A 138 -7.80 -2.65 13.76
N GLY A 139 -8.85 -1.83 13.94
CA GLY A 139 -9.31 -0.88 12.95
C GLY A 139 -8.26 0.18 12.63
N GLU A 140 -7.63 0.78 13.63
CA GLU A 140 -6.58 1.77 13.43
C GLU A 140 -5.36 1.18 12.70
N ALA A 141 -4.92 -0.02 13.06
CA ALA A 141 -3.78 -0.66 12.38
C ALA A 141 -4.10 -1.08 10.94
N LEU A 142 -5.34 -1.49 10.65
CA LEU A 142 -5.78 -1.80 9.29
C LEU A 142 -5.97 -0.54 8.44
N MET A 143 -6.40 0.56 9.05
CA MET A 143 -6.62 1.85 8.37
C MET A 143 -5.38 2.75 8.34
N ALA A 144 -4.25 2.28 8.88
CA ALA A 144 -2.97 2.98 8.81
C ALA A 144 -2.64 3.31 7.33
N PRO A 145 -2.48 4.59 6.96
CA PRO A 145 -2.28 4.95 5.56
C PRO A 145 -1.02 4.31 4.97
N THR A 146 -1.08 3.94 3.70
CA THR A 146 0.11 3.49 2.95
C THR A 146 1.21 4.53 3.06
N VAL A 147 2.43 4.07 3.38
CA VAL A 147 3.61 4.95 3.44
C VAL A 147 3.96 5.43 2.03
N ILE A 148 4.20 6.73 1.87
CA ILE A 148 4.68 7.33 0.64
C ILE A 148 6.21 7.44 0.74
N TYR A 149 6.93 6.70 -0.10
CA TYR A 149 8.39 6.57 -0.04
C TYR A 149 9.13 7.53 -0.97
N VAL A 150 8.41 8.35 -1.75
CA VAL A 150 8.96 9.16 -2.85
C VAL A 150 10.21 9.95 -2.45
N LYS A 151 10.14 10.76 -1.38
CA LYS A 151 11.28 11.58 -0.94
C LYS A 151 12.49 10.74 -0.53
N GLN A 152 12.24 9.67 0.23
CA GLN A 152 13.28 8.77 0.74
C GLN A 152 13.97 8.02 -0.41
N VAL A 153 13.19 7.51 -1.38
CA VAL A 153 13.71 6.78 -2.53
C VAL A 153 14.47 7.71 -3.47
N LEU A 154 13.95 8.90 -3.79
CA LEU A 154 14.67 9.86 -4.63
C LEU A 154 15.99 10.33 -3.99
N ASP A 155 16.03 10.48 -2.66
CA ASP A 155 17.27 10.77 -1.92
C ASP A 155 18.28 9.61 -2.05
N LEU A 156 17.85 8.36 -1.85
CA LEU A 156 18.71 7.18 -2.04
C LEU A 156 19.25 7.08 -3.47
N ILE A 157 18.39 7.32 -4.47
CA ILE A 157 18.79 7.32 -5.88
C ILE A 157 19.85 8.40 -6.14
N SER A 158 19.68 9.60 -5.56
CA SER A 158 20.64 10.70 -5.73
C SER A 158 22.04 10.39 -5.17
N LYS A 159 22.12 9.47 -4.20
CA LYS A 159 23.38 8.97 -3.62
C LYS A 159 24.03 7.87 -4.45
N GLY A 160 23.32 7.32 -5.44
CA GLY A 160 23.81 6.27 -6.33
C GLY A 160 23.74 4.86 -5.74
N GLY A 161 24.08 3.86 -6.57
CA GLY A 161 24.13 2.44 -6.16
C GLY A 161 22.78 1.70 -6.20
N VAL A 162 21.65 2.40 -6.36
CA VAL A 162 20.34 1.75 -6.53
C VAL A 162 20.23 1.17 -7.94
N LYS A 163 20.17 -0.17 -8.03
CA LYS A 163 20.08 -0.88 -9.32
C LYS A 163 18.67 -1.34 -9.68
N GLY A 164 17.81 -1.51 -8.68
CA GLY A 164 16.43 -1.91 -8.84
C GLY A 164 15.60 -1.57 -7.62
N ILE A 165 14.31 -1.37 -7.83
CA ILE A 165 13.34 -1.07 -6.78
C ILE A 165 12.09 -1.90 -7.06
N ALA A 166 11.60 -2.63 -6.05
CA ALA A 166 10.34 -3.34 -6.11
C ALA A 166 9.36 -2.75 -5.09
N TYR A 167 8.23 -2.23 -5.57
CA TYR A 167 7.16 -1.80 -4.68
C TYR A 167 6.27 -3.00 -4.32
N ILE A 168 6.27 -3.37 -3.03
CA ILE A 168 5.56 -4.56 -2.56
C ILE A 168 4.06 -4.26 -2.46
N THR A 169 3.28 -4.84 -3.37
CA THR A 169 1.82 -4.63 -3.49
C THR A 169 1.07 -5.96 -3.55
N GLY A 170 0.13 -6.13 -4.49
CA GLY A 170 -0.57 -7.39 -4.72
C GLY A 170 0.43 -8.53 -4.98
N GLY A 171 0.17 -9.71 -4.42
CA GLY A 171 1.08 -10.87 -4.51
C GLY A 171 2.31 -10.82 -3.58
N GLY A 172 2.61 -9.67 -2.95
CA GLY A 172 3.67 -9.57 -1.95
C GLY A 172 5.07 -9.83 -2.51
N PHE A 173 5.95 -10.43 -1.70
CA PHE A 173 7.36 -10.62 -2.07
C PHE A 173 7.54 -11.54 -3.28
N THR A 174 6.77 -12.64 -3.36
CA THR A 174 6.90 -13.65 -4.42
C THR A 174 6.58 -13.10 -5.79
N ASP A 175 5.67 -12.12 -5.88
CA ASP A 175 5.24 -11.59 -7.16
C ASP A 175 6.00 -10.32 -7.54
N ASN A 176 6.34 -9.46 -6.57
CA ASN A 176 6.91 -8.14 -6.86
C ASN A 176 8.44 -8.15 -6.94
N ILE A 177 9.12 -8.91 -6.07
CA ILE A 177 10.59 -8.91 -6.02
C ILE A 177 11.19 -9.54 -7.29
N PRO A 178 10.71 -10.68 -7.81
CA PRO A 178 11.29 -11.25 -9.03
C PRO A 178 11.21 -10.36 -10.27
N ARG A 179 10.25 -9.42 -10.34
CA ARG A 179 10.04 -8.54 -11.51
C ARG A 179 11.20 -7.60 -11.79
N VAL A 180 12.03 -7.31 -10.80
CA VAL A 180 13.18 -6.41 -10.96
C VAL A 180 14.47 -7.14 -11.31
N PHE A 181 14.50 -8.48 -11.18
CA PHE A 181 15.72 -9.25 -11.44
C PHE A 181 15.85 -9.64 -12.92
N PRO A 182 17.08 -9.61 -13.46
CA PRO A 182 17.42 -10.35 -14.68
C PRO A 182 17.12 -11.85 -14.55
N GLU A 183 16.94 -12.50 -15.69
CA GLU A 183 16.75 -13.95 -15.74
C GLU A 183 17.92 -14.70 -15.08
N GLY A 184 17.60 -15.74 -14.32
CA GLY A 184 18.60 -16.54 -13.60
C GLY A 184 19.03 -15.99 -12.23
N LEU A 185 18.48 -14.84 -11.80
CA LEU A 185 18.70 -14.29 -10.46
C LEU A 185 17.46 -14.43 -9.56
N GLY A 186 17.71 -14.41 -8.26
CA GLY A 186 16.69 -14.44 -7.22
C GLY A 186 17.20 -13.79 -5.93
N ALA A 187 16.32 -13.65 -4.95
CA ALA A 187 16.65 -13.09 -3.64
C ALA A 187 16.56 -14.15 -2.55
N VAL A 188 17.55 -14.14 -1.64
CA VAL A 188 17.44 -14.81 -0.34
C VAL A 188 17.00 -13.75 0.67
N ILE A 189 15.86 -13.99 1.32
CA ILE A 189 15.28 -13.07 2.28
C ILE A 189 15.21 -13.79 3.62
N ASP A 190 15.98 -13.29 4.57
CA ASP A 190 15.92 -13.72 5.96
C ASP A 190 14.93 -12.81 6.72
N LYS A 191 13.88 -13.43 7.25
CA LYS A 191 12.72 -12.76 7.85
C LYS A 191 13.02 -12.23 9.25
N ASP A 192 14.14 -12.62 9.85
CA ASP A 192 14.50 -12.23 11.21
C ASP A 192 15.23 -10.87 11.26
N TYR A 193 15.53 -10.28 10.10
CA TYR A 193 16.20 -8.96 9.99
C TYR A 193 15.30 -7.75 10.23
N TRP A 194 13.99 -7.92 10.36
CA TRP A 194 13.08 -6.82 10.65
C TRP A 194 11.92 -7.24 11.55
N GLU A 195 11.34 -6.27 12.24
CA GLU A 195 10.14 -6.51 13.02
C GLU A 195 8.91 -6.58 12.11
N ILE A 196 8.22 -7.72 12.13
CA ILE A 196 6.95 -7.87 11.43
C ILE A 196 5.86 -7.07 12.18
N PRO A 197 5.17 -6.12 11.51
CA PRO A 197 4.09 -5.35 12.14
C PRO A 197 3.02 -6.24 12.77
N MET A 198 2.51 -5.80 13.91
CA MET A 198 1.59 -6.57 14.75
C MET A 198 0.32 -7.03 14.01
N VAL A 199 -0.18 -6.22 13.08
CA VAL A 199 -1.32 -6.56 12.22
C VAL A 199 -1.09 -7.85 11.41
N PHE A 200 0.12 -8.10 10.93
CA PHE A 200 0.43 -9.34 10.21
C PHE A 200 0.53 -10.54 11.15
N LYS A 201 1.11 -10.36 12.35
CA LYS A 201 1.13 -11.41 13.38
C LYS A 201 -0.30 -11.83 13.76
N TRP A 202 -1.21 -10.87 13.88
CA TRP A 202 -2.63 -11.12 14.09
C TRP A 202 -3.26 -11.87 12.91
N ILE A 203 -3.08 -11.42 11.67
CA ILE A 203 -3.60 -12.10 10.47
C ILE A 203 -3.14 -13.57 10.43
N THR A 204 -1.85 -13.84 10.66
CA THR A 204 -1.28 -15.18 10.63
C THR A 204 -1.85 -16.08 11.73
N ARG A 205 -1.92 -15.59 12.98
CA ARG A 205 -2.52 -16.33 14.11
C ARG A 205 -3.93 -16.82 13.79
N TRP A 206 -4.75 -16.01 13.12
CA TRP A 206 -6.13 -16.39 12.76
C TRP A 206 -6.22 -17.25 11.51
N LYS A 207 -5.21 -17.19 10.63
CA LYS A 207 -5.09 -18.14 9.54
C LYS A 207 -4.80 -19.55 10.08
N ASP A 208 -3.88 -19.66 11.03
CA ASP A 208 -3.40 -20.96 11.53
C ASP A 208 -4.37 -21.65 12.48
N ARG A 209 -5.22 -20.89 13.20
CA ARG A 209 -6.34 -21.44 14.01
C ARG A 209 -7.42 -22.18 13.20
N ARG A 210 -7.28 -22.24 11.88
CA ARG A 210 -8.21 -22.91 10.95
C ARG A 210 -7.58 -24.12 10.25
N VAL A 211 -6.39 -24.55 10.67
CA VAL A 211 -5.79 -25.84 10.29
C VAL A 211 -5.99 -26.82 11.44
#